data_AF-A0A6I6MG78-F1
#
_entry.id   AF-A0A6I6MG78-F1
#
_cell.length_a   1.000
_cell.length_b   1.000
_cell.length_c   1.000
_cell.angle_alpha   90.00
_cell.angle_beta   90.00
_cell.angle_gamma   90.00
#
_symmetry.space_group_name_H-M   'P 1'
#
loop_
_entity.id
_entity.type
_entity.pdbx_description
1 polymer ?
#
loop_
_entity_poly.entity_id
_entity_poly.type
_entity_poly.pdbx_seq_one_letter_code
_entity_poly.pdbx_strand_id
1 'polypeptide(L)'
;MSWRITITFPKMVGDEGNDLLHRVRNLGEALYGHFGVSGGGFVDLQKADSATTTLVVERVGKRDVSRTLQVVRQLASKHFPERTPEITKEKAAA
;
A
#
# COMPACT_ATOMS: atom_id res chain seq x y z
N MET A 1 -5.77 -19.85 1.77
CA MET A 1 -4.63 -19.10 2.32
C MET A 1 -4.54 -17.75 1.65
N SER A 2 -4.73 -16.69 2.42
CA SER A 2 -4.56 -15.30 2.01
C SER A 2 -3.26 -14.73 2.55
N TRP A 3 -2.75 -13.71 1.88
CA TRP A 3 -1.60 -12.93 2.28
C TRP A 3 -2.03 -11.50 2.57
N ARG A 4 -1.27 -10.85 3.43
CA ARG A 4 -1.31 -9.42 3.72
C ARG A 4 -0.02 -8.79 3.21
N ILE A 5 -0.13 -7.66 2.53
CA ILE A 5 1.02 -6.83 2.15
C ILE A 5 0.88 -5.51 2.91
N THR A 6 1.91 -5.16 3.66
CA THR A 6 1.96 -3.93 4.45
C THR A 6 2.99 -3.00 3.82
N ILE A 7 2.63 -1.75 3.63
CA ILE A 7 3.46 -0.71 3.05
C ILE A 7 3.66 0.34 4.12
N THR A 8 4.88 0.46 4.64
CA THR A 8 5.23 1.39 5.73
C THR A 8 6.03 2.56 5.17
N PHE A 9 5.54 3.77 5.42
CA PHE A 9 6.16 5.02 5.03
C PHE A 9 7.02 5.56 6.20
N PRO A 10 8.16 6.20 5.92
CA PRO A 10 8.93 6.87 6.95
C PRO A 10 8.12 8.02 7.57
N LYS A 11 8.11 8.13 8.90
CA LYS A 11 7.46 9.23 9.61
C LYS A 11 8.20 10.54 9.29
N MET A 12 7.51 11.49 8.65
CA MET A 12 8.03 12.83 8.39
C MET A 12 7.50 13.80 9.45
N VAL A 13 8.29 14.81 9.82
CA VAL A 13 7.99 15.77 10.90
C VAL A 13 7.88 17.17 10.28
N GLY A 14 6.83 17.92 10.61
CA GLY A 14 6.61 19.28 10.09
C GLY A 14 5.72 19.34 8.85
N ASP A 15 5.85 20.40 8.03
CA ASP A 15 5.03 20.64 6.83
C ASP A 15 5.10 19.51 5.79
N GLU A 16 6.22 18.77 5.75
CA GLU A 16 6.40 17.57 4.92
C GLU A 16 5.42 16.42 5.26
N GLY A 17 4.87 16.43 6.47
CA GLY A 17 3.91 15.42 6.92
C GLY A 17 2.57 15.50 6.19
N ASN A 18 2.11 16.70 5.84
CA ASN A 18 0.83 16.87 5.14
C ASN A 18 0.93 16.40 3.69
N ASP A 19 2.01 16.76 3.00
CA ASP A 19 2.30 16.29 1.65
C ASP A 19 2.47 14.76 1.59
N LEU A 20 3.11 14.18 2.62
CA LEU A 20 3.22 12.73 2.75
C LEU A 20 1.83 12.08 2.83
N LEU A 21 0.94 12.57 3.68
CA LEU A 21 -0.41 12.02 3.83
C LEU A 21 -1.20 12.09 2.53
N HIS A 22 -1.13 13.22 1.80
CA HIS A 22 -1.75 13.33 0.48
C HIS A 22 -1.18 12.31 -0.53
N ARG A 23 0.14 12.11 -0.56
CA ARG A 23 0.77 11.11 -1.44
C ARG A 23 0.41 9.68 -1.05
N VAL A 24 0.35 9.36 0.24
CA VAL A 24 -0.07 8.05 0.75
C VAL A 24 -1.53 7.77 0.35
N ARG A 25 -2.42 8.74 0.50
CA ARG A 25 -3.81 8.64 0.06
C ARG A 25 -3.92 8.39 -1.44
N ASN A 26 -3.21 9.17 -2.26
CA ASN A 26 -3.19 8.99 -3.72
C ASN A 26 -2.69 7.61 -4.14
N LEU A 27 -1.67 7.09 -3.46
CA LEU A 27 -1.18 5.72 -3.68
C LEU A 27 -2.23 4.67 -3.27
N GLY A 28 -2.89 4.87 -2.13
CA GLY A 28 -3.99 4.01 -1.69
C GLY A 28 -5.09 3.94 -2.74
N GLU A 29 -5.56 5.09 -3.23
CA GLU A 29 -6.59 5.19 -4.27
C GLU A 29 -6.16 4.50 -5.58
N ALA A 30 -4.89 4.67 -5.99
CA ALA A 30 -4.35 3.99 -7.17
C ALA A 30 -4.33 2.46 -7.00
N LEU A 31 -3.94 1.97 -5.82
CA LEU A 31 -3.96 0.54 -5.50
C LEU A 31 -5.38 0.00 -5.45
N TYR A 32 -6.31 0.74 -4.84
CA TYR A 32 -7.73 0.39 -4.77
C TYR A 32 -8.33 0.28 -6.17
N GLY A 33 -8.11 1.28 -7.02
CA GLY A 33 -8.57 1.27 -8.42
C GLY A 33 -7.96 0.12 -9.23
N HIS A 34 -6.65 -0.12 -9.06
CA HIS A 34 -5.99 -1.22 -9.77
C HIS A 34 -6.54 -2.58 -9.35
N PHE A 35 -6.66 -2.85 -8.05
CA PHE A 35 -7.09 -4.16 -7.56
C PHE A 35 -8.59 -4.38 -7.66
N GLY A 36 -9.41 -3.34 -7.62
CA GLY A 36 -10.84 -3.41 -7.91
C GLY A 36 -11.14 -3.93 -9.32
N VAL A 37 -10.27 -3.63 -10.29
CA VAL A 37 -10.41 -4.09 -11.68
C VAL A 37 -9.70 -5.43 -11.93
N SER A 38 -8.52 -5.63 -11.35
CA SER A 38 -7.63 -6.76 -11.67
C SER A 38 -7.72 -7.95 -10.71
N GLY A 39 -8.44 -7.84 -9.60
CA GLY A 39 -8.63 -8.94 -8.64
C GLY A 39 -7.41 -9.26 -7.76
N GLY A 40 -6.47 -8.34 -7.57
CA GLY A 40 -5.18 -8.59 -6.89
C GLY A 40 -5.15 -8.46 -5.35
N GLY A 41 -6.26 -8.07 -4.72
CA GLY A 41 -6.36 -7.86 -3.26
C GLY A 41 -7.43 -6.84 -2.89
N PHE A 42 -7.59 -6.60 -1.59
CA PHE A 42 -8.48 -5.56 -1.05
C PHE A 42 -7.64 -4.49 -0.34
N VAL A 43 -7.85 -3.23 -0.70
CA VAL A 43 -7.19 -2.09 -0.06
C VAL A 43 -8.23 -1.37 0.78
N ASP A 44 -7.96 -1.25 2.07
CA ASP A 44 -8.82 -0.48 2.98
C ASP A 44 -8.35 0.97 3.03
N LEU A 45 -9.05 1.85 2.30
CA LEU A 45 -8.76 3.28 2.26
C LEU A 45 -9.12 4.00 3.56
N GLN A 46 -10.01 3.44 4.40
CA GLN A 46 -10.35 4.08 5.68
C GLN A 46 -9.18 4.01 6.67
N LYS A 47 -8.36 2.95 6.57
CA LYS A 47 -7.11 2.81 7.33
C LYS A 47 -6.00 3.74 6.83
N ALA A 48 -6.13 4.31 5.64
CA ALA A 48 -5.19 5.30 5.11
C ALA A 48 -5.45 6.72 5.64
N ASP A 49 -6.69 7.03 6.03
CA ASP A 49 -7.14 8.37 6.41
C ASP A 49 -6.69 8.77 7.85
N SER A 50 -6.23 7.82 8.66
CA SER A 50 -5.95 8.03 10.10
C SER A 50 -4.47 8.28 10.41
N ALA A 51 -3.85 9.32 9.85
CA ALA A 51 -2.46 9.71 10.15
C ALA A 51 -1.44 8.54 10.09
N THR A 52 -1.79 7.48 9.37
CA THR A 52 -1.09 6.21 9.42
C THR A 52 -0.05 6.24 8.34
N THR A 53 1.20 6.13 8.75
CA THR A 53 2.35 5.88 7.87
C THR A 53 2.30 4.47 7.29
N THR A 54 1.12 3.89 7.09
CA THR A 54 0.95 2.48 6.74
C THR A 54 -0.27 2.28 5.85
N LEU A 55 -0.07 1.62 4.71
CA LEU A 55 -1.14 1.09 3.86
C LEU A 55 -1.12 -0.43 3.91
N VAL A 56 -2.30 -1.04 3.88
CA VAL A 56 -2.43 -2.50 3.96
C VAL A 56 -3.27 -3.01 2.78
N VAL A 57 -2.73 -3.99 2.06
CA VAL A 57 -3.44 -4.77 1.06
C VAL A 57 -3.73 -6.14 1.66
N GLU A 58 -5.01 -6.43 1.90
CA GLU A 58 -5.48 -7.67 2.50
C GLU A 58 -6.06 -8.62 1.45
N ARG A 59 -6.32 -9.87 1.86
CA ARG A 59 -6.98 -10.91 1.02
C ARG A 59 -6.25 -11.22 -0.28
N VAL A 60 -4.93 -11.04 -0.32
CA VAL A 60 -4.13 -11.34 -1.51
C VAL A 60 -4.02 -12.85 -1.69
N GLY A 61 -4.47 -13.38 -2.82
CA GLY A 61 -4.36 -14.80 -3.14
C GLY A 61 -2.90 -15.24 -3.29
N LYS A 62 -2.55 -16.46 -2.86
CA LYS A 62 -1.17 -17.00 -2.96
C LYS A 62 -0.57 -16.89 -4.38
N ARG A 63 -1.40 -17.08 -5.42
CA ARG A 63 -0.99 -17.02 -6.83
C ARG A 63 -0.71 -15.58 -7.28
N ASP A 64 -1.35 -14.60 -6.64
CA ASP A 64 -1.31 -13.19 -7.02
C ASP A 64 -0.26 -12.40 -6.23
N VAL A 65 0.22 -12.91 -5.09
CA VAL A 65 1.20 -12.23 -4.21
C VAL A 65 2.35 -11.58 -4.98
N SER A 66 3.01 -12.32 -5.87
CA SER A 66 4.15 -11.79 -6.63
C SER A 66 3.75 -10.63 -7.54
N ARG A 67 2.60 -10.75 -8.21
CA ARG A 67 2.05 -9.69 -9.07
C ARG A 67 1.64 -8.48 -8.24
N THR A 68 0.90 -8.69 -7.15
CA THR A 68 0.46 -7.64 -6.24
C THR A 68 1.65 -6.88 -5.67
N LEU A 69 2.72 -7.57 -5.25
CA LEU A 69 3.97 -6.93 -4.79
C LEU A 69 4.64 -6.09 -5.87
N GLN A 70 4.67 -6.59 -7.12
CA GLN A 70 5.25 -5.84 -8.23
C GLN A 70 4.46 -4.57 -8.51
N VAL A 71 3.13 -4.63 -8.54
CA VAL A 71 2.26 -3.46 -8.72
C VAL A 71 2.42 -2.48 -7.57
N VAL A 72 2.42 -2.97 -6.32
CA VAL A 72 2.67 -2.15 -5.13
C VAL A 72 3.99 -1.42 -5.24
N ARG A 73 5.08 -2.11 -5.60
CA ARG A 73 6.40 -1.50 -5.78
C ARG A 73 6.41 -0.46 -6.88
N GLN A 74 5.81 -0.76 -8.04
CA GLN A 74 5.76 0.19 -9.16
C GLN A 74 4.99 1.46 -8.81
N LEU A 75 3.80 1.33 -8.20
CA LEU A 75 3.02 2.48 -7.78
C LEU A 75 3.72 3.24 -6.64
N ALA A 76 4.28 2.54 -5.67
CA ALA A 76 5.06 3.16 -4.59
C ALA A 76 6.22 3.99 -5.13
N SER A 77 7.02 3.48 -6.07
CA SER A 77 8.13 4.23 -6.67
C SER A 77 7.66 5.44 -7.49
N LYS A 78 6.46 5.38 -8.11
CA LYS A 78 5.88 6.52 -8.84
C LYS A 78 5.45 7.66 -7.91
N HIS A 79 4.84 7.31 -6.77
CA HIS A 79 4.36 8.28 -5.79
C HIS A 79 5.45 8.75 -4.83
N PHE A 80 6.52 7.96 -4.66
CA PHE A 80 7.64 8.22 -3.75
C PHE A 80 9.01 7.98 -4.42
N PRO A 81 9.38 8.80 -5.42
CA PRO A 81 10.65 8.62 -6.15
C PRO A 81 11.89 8.84 -5.27
N GLU A 82 11.79 9.70 -4.25
CA GLU A 82 12.92 10.07 -3.39
C GLU A 82 13.14 9.09 -2.23
N ARG A 83 12.09 8.40 -1.78
CA ARG A 83 12.14 7.41 -0.70
C ARG A 83 11.11 6.31 -0.92
N THR A 84 11.57 5.17 -1.42
CA THR A 84 10.68 4.01 -1.56
C THR A 84 10.24 3.51 -0.18
N PRO A 85 8.93 3.34 0.07
CA PRO A 85 8.42 2.82 1.33
C PRO A 85 8.85 1.37 1.55
N GLU A 86 8.90 0.96 2.83
CA GLU A 86 9.15 -0.42 3.18
C GLU A 86 7.92 -1.27 2.84
N ILE A 87 8.12 -2.37 2.11
CA ILE A 87 7.02 -3.24 1.68
C ILE A 87 7.27 -4.65 2.23
N THR A 88 6.46 -5.04 3.20
CA THR A 88 6.50 -6.36 3.82
C THR A 88 5.30 -7.21 3.41
N LYS A 89 5.46 -8.53 3.46
CA LYS A 89 4.38 -9.49 3.16
C LYS A 89 4.32 -10.54 4.26
N GLU A 90 3.11 -10.85 4.69
CA GLU A 90 2.85 -11.77 5.79
C GLU A 90 1.73 -12.73 5.38
N LYS A 91 1.79 -13.98 5.87
CA LYS A 91 0.64 -14.89 5.73
C LYS A 91 -0.44 -14.39 6.67
N ALA A 92 -1.66 -14.20 6.17
CA ALA A 92 -2.78 -13.93 7.06
C ALA A 92 -3.00 -15.19 7.91
N ALA A 93 -2.95 -15.04 9.24
CA ALA A 93 -3.33 -16.11 10.15
C ALA A 93 -4.78 -16.50 9.87
N ALA A 94 -5.01 -17.80 9.70
CA ALA A 94 -6.32 -18.37 9.41
C ALA A 94 -7.23 -18.33 10.64
#